data_AF-A0A8J7FV86-F1
#
_entry.id   AF-A0A8J7FV86-F1
#
_cell.length_a   1.000
_cell.length_b   1.000
_cell.length_c   1.000
_cell.angle_alpha   90.00
_cell.angle_beta   90.00
_cell.angle_gamma   90.00
#
_symmetry.space_group_name_H-M   'P 1'
#
loop_
_entity.id
_entity.type
_entity.pdbx_description
1 polymer ?
#
loop_
_entity_poly.entity_id
_entity_poly.type
_entity_poly.pdbx_seq_one_letter_code
_entity_poly.pdbx_strand_id
1 'polypeptide(L)' 'MSQNYTRLSQQERFKIEKYLDQKLSISSIAVLLNRNKSTISREVNKFKKRCYDAFISHQIAFEISMNKNYGRSKILR' A
#
# COMPACT_ATOMS: atom_id res chain seq x y z
N MET A 1 13.62 -1.16 16.77
CA MET A 1 13.78 -1.15 15.29
C MET A 1 13.02 0.03 14.74
N SER A 2 13.73 1.04 14.20
CA SER A 2 13.11 2.20 13.54
C SER A 2 12.24 1.70 12.38
N GLN A 3 10.91 1.76 12.54
CA GLN A 3 10.01 1.51 11.43
C GLN A 3 10.09 2.72 10.51
N ASN A 4 11.01 2.67 9.56
CA ASN A 4 10.94 3.55 8.40
C ASN A 4 9.59 3.26 7.73
N TYR A 5 8.62 4.15 7.94
CA TYR A 5 7.29 4.10 7.34
C TYR A 5 7.40 4.43 5.85
N THR A 6 8.13 3.61 5.11
CA THR A 6 8.20 3.67 3.66
C THR A 6 6.90 3.14 3.09
N ARG A 7 6.28 3.95 2.23
CA ARG A 7 5.09 3.55 1.49
C ARG A 7 5.40 2.29 0.66
N LEU A 8 4.38 1.49 0.40
CA LEU A 8 4.48 0.40 -0.56
C LEU A 8 4.70 0.97 -1.96
N SER A 9 5.77 0.51 -2.61
CA SER A 9 6.08 0.80 -3.99
C SER A 9 5.05 0.16 -4.93
N GLN A 10 5.02 0.60 -6.18
CA GLN A 10 4.13 0.00 -7.17
C GLN A 10 4.43 -1.50 -7.40
N GLN A 11 5.73 -1.87 -7.45
CA GLN A 11 6.15 -3.26 -7.59
C GLN A 11 5.71 -4.13 -6.42
N GLU A 12 5.76 -3.61 -5.19
CA GLU A 12 5.27 -4.34 -4.02
C GLU A 12 3.76 -4.57 -4.10
N ARG A 13 2.98 -3.59 -4.57
CA ARG A 13 1.52 -3.75 -4.76
C ARG A 13 1.19 -4.83 -5.79
N PHE A 14 1.90 -4.86 -6.93
CA PHE A 14 1.72 -5.92 -7.93
C PHE A 14 2.07 -7.32 -7.37
N LYS A 15 3.11 -7.42 -6.54
CA LYS A 15 3.42 -8.68 -5.85
C LYS A 15 2.31 -9.08 -4.89
N ILE A 16 1.75 -8.14 -4.12
CA ILE A 16 0.61 -8.39 -3.22
C ILE A 16 -0.57 -8.98 -4.01
N GLU A 17 -0.95 -8.34 -5.12
CA GLU A 17 -2.02 -8.80 -6.01
C GLU A 17 -1.78 -10.24 -6.49
N LYS A 18 -0.59 -10.50 -7.06
CA LYS A 18 -0.20 -11.85 -7.49
C LYS A 18 -0.26 -12.88 -6.36
N TYR A 19 0.16 -12.52 -5.15
CA TYR A 19 0.12 -13.44 -4.01
C TYR A 19 -1.31 -13.67 -3.48
N LEU A 20 -2.18 -12.65 -3.56
CA LEU A 20 -3.60 -12.81 -3.24
C LEU A 20 -4.29 -13.74 -4.24
N ASP A 21 -3.96 -13.66 -5.53
CA ASP A 21 -4.46 -14.58 -6.55
C ASP A 21 -4.02 -16.03 -6.27
N GLN A 22 -2.81 -16.21 -5.73
CA GLN A 22 -2.31 -17.49 -5.25
C GLN A 22 -2.91 -17.95 -3.91
N LYS A 23 -3.90 -17.22 -3.36
CA LYS A 23 -4.56 -17.49 -2.08
C LYS A 23 -3.60 -17.53 -0.88
N LEU A 24 -2.46 -16.83 -0.95
CA LEU A 24 -1.55 -16.72 0.18
C LEU A 24 -2.16 -15.88 1.31
N SER A 25 -1.86 -16.26 2.55
CA SER A 25 -2.32 -15.51 3.72
C SER A 25 -1.60 -14.15 3.82
N ILE A 26 -2.27 -13.15 4.43
CA ILE A 26 -1.68 -11.83 4.69
C ILE A 26 -0.35 -11.95 5.47
N SER A 27 -0.26 -12.91 6.40
CA SER A 27 0.96 -13.17 7.17
C SER A 27 2.10 -13.67 6.27
N SER A 28 1.79 -14.59 5.35
CA SER A 28 2.78 -15.12 4.38
C SER A 28 3.26 -14.03 3.43
N ILE A 29 2.35 -13.19 2.92
CA ILE A 29 2.68 -12.06 2.05
C ILE A 29 3.59 -11.06 2.77
N ALA A 30 3.32 -10.79 4.05
CA ALA A 30 4.15 -9.91 4.86
C ALA A 30 5.59 -10.42 5.00
N VAL A 31 5.77 -11.73 5.21
CA VAL A 31 7.10 -12.37 5.27
C VAL A 31 7.80 -12.29 3.91
N LEU A 32 7.11 -12.63 2.81
CA LEU A 32 7.67 -12.62 1.45
C LEU A 32 8.12 -11.22 0.99
N LEU A 33 7.39 -10.19 1.40
CA LEU A 33 7.70 -8.79 1.05
C LEU A 33 8.60 -8.10 2.07
N ASN A 34 8.98 -8.79 3.15
CA ASN A 34 9.70 -8.21 4.29
C ASN A 34 9.00 -6.92 4.81
N ARG A 35 7.68 -6.98 4.93
CA ARG A 35 6.83 -5.88 5.40
C ARG A 35 6.07 -6.28 6.66
N ASN A 36 5.68 -5.29 7.45
CA ASN A 36 4.84 -5.54 8.62
C ASN A 36 3.45 -6.04 8.18
N LYS A 37 2.93 -7.08 8.85
CA LYS A 37 1.57 -7.62 8.64
C LYS A 37 0.49 -6.54 8.66
N SER A 38 0.62 -5.56 9.56
CA SER A 38 -0.34 -4.44 9.64
C SER A 38 -0.35 -3.55 8.39
N THR A 39 0.79 -3.41 7.71
CA THR A 39 0.90 -2.66 6.45
C THR A 39 0.17 -3.38 5.32
N ILE A 40 0.43 -4.67 5.14
CA ILE A 40 -0.27 -5.48 4.13
C ILE A 40 -1.77 -5.55 4.44
N SER A 41 -2.14 -5.75 5.71
CA SER A 41 -3.54 -5.79 6.11
C SER A 41 -4.28 -4.49 5.82
N ARG A 42 -3.71 -3.33 6.16
CA ARG A 42 -4.31 -2.02 5.83
C ARG A 42 -4.45 -1.81 4.32
N GLU A 43 -3.42 -2.19 3.58
CA GLU A 43 -3.36 -2.07 2.13
C GLU A 43 -4.48 -2.90 1.47
N VAL A 44 -4.61 -4.17 1.82
CA VAL A 44 -5.62 -5.08 1.25
C VAL A 44 -7.03 -4.70 1.72
N ASN A 45 -7.21 -4.39 3.01
CA ASN A 45 -8.51 -4.03 3.58
C ASN A 45 -9.05 -2.69 3.06
N LYS A 46 -8.20 -1.84 2.48
CA LYS A 46 -8.61 -0.57 1.85
C LYS A 46 -9.68 -0.79 0.77
N PHE A 47 -9.66 -1.97 0.13
CA PHE A 47 -10.56 -2.33 -0.96
C PHE A 47 -11.58 -3.40 -0.56
N LYS A 48 -11.90 -3.58 0.73
CA LYS A 48 -12.77 -4.66 1.28
C LYS A 48 -14.03 -5.06 0.49
N LYS A 49 -14.60 -4.17 -0.33
CA LYS A 49 -15.80 -4.42 -1.16
C LYS A 49 -15.49 -4.93 -2.58
N ARG A 50 -14.22 -4.99 -2.98
CA ARG A 50 -13.74 -5.36 -4.32
C ARG A 50 -12.48 -6.21 -4.21
N CYS A 51 -12.13 -6.89 -5.30
CA CYS A 51 -10.81 -7.50 -5.42
C CYS A 51 -9.74 -6.42 -5.29
N TYR A 52 -8.61 -6.78 -4.69
CA TYR A 52 -7.46 -5.88 -4.60
C TYR A 52 -6.88 -5.67 -6.01
N ASP A 53 -6.74 -4.42 -6.42
CA ASP A 53 -6.14 -4.03 -7.70
C ASP A 53 -4.90 -3.18 -7.41
N ALA A 54 -3.72 -3.66 -7.84
CA ALA A 54 -2.46 -3.00 -7.52
C ALA A 54 -2.32 -1.64 -8.19
N PHE A 55 -2.84 -1.49 -9.42
CA PHE A 55 -2.74 -0.27 -10.22
C PHE A 55 -3.60 0.84 -9.59
N ILE A 56 -4.88 0.54 -9.35
CA ILE A 56 -5.81 1.47 -8.69
C ILE A 56 -5.28 1.84 -7.30
N SER A 57 -4.76 0.86 -6.55
CA SER A 57 -4.21 1.14 -5.23
C SER A 57 -3.00 2.07 -5.27
N HIS A 58 -2.10 1.88 -6.23
CA HIS A 58 -0.96 2.77 -6.44
C HIS A 58 -1.40 4.19 -6.79
N GLN A 59 -2.33 4.32 -7.75
CA GLN A 59 -2.85 5.61 -8.19
C GLN A 59 -3.47 6.40 -7.03
N ILE A 60 -4.33 5.78 -6.23
CA ILE A 60 -4.94 6.44 -5.06
C ILE A 60 -3.86 6.86 -4.05
N ALA A 61 -2.85 6.02 -3.79
CA ALA A 61 -1.77 6.37 -2.88
C ALA A 61 -0.94 7.56 -3.38
N PHE A 62 -0.72 7.64 -4.69
CA PHE A 62 -0.05 8.76 -5.35
C PHE A 62 -0.87 10.05 -5.25
N GLU A 63 -2.16 10.01 -5.60
CA GLU A 63 -3.08 11.16 -5.52
C GLU A 63 -3.17 11.73 -4.11
N ILE A 64 -3.32 10.87 -3.09
CA ILE A 64 -3.32 11.29 -1.68
C ILE A 64 -2.02 12.01 -1.32
N SER A 65 -0.88 11.50 -1.79
CA SER A 65 0.40 12.14 -1.55
C SER A 65 0.48 13.51 -2.22
N MET A 66 -0.02 13.62 -3.46
CA MET A 66 0.02 14.86 -4.22
C MET A 66 -0.86 15.92 -3.59
N ASN A 67 -2.10 15.56 -3.23
CA ASN A 67 -3.03 16.44 -2.54
C ASN A 67 -2.46 16.95 -1.21
N LYS A 68 -1.80 16.08 -0.44
CA LYS A 68 -1.15 16.47 0.82
C LYS A 68 -0.03 17.49 0.60
N ASN A 69 0.79 17.30 -0.44
CA ASN A 69 1.88 18.23 -0.77
C ASN A 69 1.36 19.55 -1.32
N TYR A 70 0.33 19.50 -2.16
CA TYR A 70 -0.36 20.70 -2.66
C TYR A 70 -0.94 21.53 -1.51
N GLY A 71 -1.67 20.91 -0.58
CA GLY A 71 -2.19 21.60 0.60
C GLY A 71 -1.08 22.26 1.44
N ARG A 72 0.07 21.60 1.59
CA ARG A 72 1.24 22.18 2.28
C ARG A 72 1.87 23.36 1.55
N SER A 73 1.91 23.34 0.23
CA SER A 73 2.43 24.48 -0.56
C SER A 73 1.60 25.75 -0.41
N LYS A 74 0.36 25.65 0.11
CA LYS A 74 -0.52 26.80 0.36
C LYS A 74 -0.34 27.41 1.76
N ILE A 75 0.43 26.77 2.64
CA ILE A 75 0.75 27.32 3.96
C ILE A 75 1.89 28.32 3.75
N LEU A 76 1.58 29.62 3.85
CA LEU A 76 2.59 30.69 3.91
C LEU A 76 3.52 30.40 5.10
N ARG A 77 4.84 30.38 4.82
CA ARG A 77 5.87 30.26 5.85
C ARG A 77 6.15 31.60 6.49
#